data_AF-A0A1G2BQ77-F1
#
_entry.id   AF-A0A1G2BQ77-F1
#
_cell.length_a   1.000
_cell.length_b   1.000
_cell.length_c   1.000
_cell.angle_alpha   90.00
_cell.angle_beta   90.00
_cell.angle_gamma   90.00
#
_symmetry.space_group_name_H-M   'P 1'
#
loop_
_entity.id
_entity.type
_entity.pdbx_description
1 polymer ?
#
loop_
_entity_poly.entity_id
_entity_poly.type
_entity_poly.pdbx_seq_one_letter_code
_entity_poly.pdbx_strand_id
1 'polypeptide(L)'
;MKINALALDRSYLQLMKLVCIVLIFAFVLPSLMLYIGFVSAANTTDFSQTINAGSLSVDIVDADGTTVGSPSVSFSSMTFSFDKASTTGTFGAAAQKVRLSNPTGTATWSVTVAATSGATATWSDGGSNTFDFNDPAFADDGGDTDTKGGRLAVDPSGGTIAGVNGCSTTNVSAGSSSAFSEGATNSITLFSASSGAATYCRWDLTGVSLTQSIPAQQAGATYTLNMTLTAS
;
A
#
# COMPACT_ATOMS: atom_id res chain seq x y z
N MET A 1 97.95 -69.46 -7.94
CA MET A 1 97.20 -68.22 -7.64
C MET A 1 95.73 -68.60 -7.49
N LYS A 2 95.28 -68.92 -6.27
CA LYS A 2 93.87 -69.27 -6.01
C LYS A 2 93.14 -67.98 -5.62
N ILE A 3 92.25 -67.52 -6.49
CA ILE A 3 91.38 -66.38 -6.18
C ILE A 3 90.36 -66.87 -5.15
N ASN A 4 90.33 -66.26 -3.97
CA ASN A 4 89.42 -66.60 -2.87
C ASN A 4 87.97 -66.23 -3.26
N ALA A 5 87.24 -67.20 -3.80
CA ALA A 5 85.83 -67.05 -4.21
C ALA A 5 84.91 -66.48 -3.10
N LEU A 6 85.25 -66.74 -1.83
CA LEU A 6 84.52 -66.22 -0.66
C LEU A 6 84.61 -64.68 -0.49
N ALA A 7 85.68 -64.05 -0.97
CA ALA A 7 85.83 -62.60 -0.91
C ALA A 7 85.03 -61.90 -2.02
N LEU A 8 84.89 -62.56 -3.17
CA LEU A 8 84.11 -62.05 -4.30
C LEU A 8 82.61 -62.06 -3.99
N ASP A 9 82.11 -63.13 -3.36
CA ASP A 9 80.68 -63.29 -3.02
C ASP A 9 80.19 -62.26 -1.98
N ARG A 10 80.98 -61.98 -0.93
CA ARG A 10 80.67 -60.90 0.04
C ARG A 10 80.64 -59.52 -0.60
N SER A 11 81.50 -59.28 -1.59
CA SER A 11 81.59 -57.99 -2.27
C SER A 11 80.39 -57.76 -3.19
N TYR A 12 79.93 -58.80 -3.90
CA TYR A 12 78.71 -58.76 -4.72
C TYR A 12 77.46 -58.57 -3.86
N LEU A 13 77.36 -59.23 -2.71
CA LEU A 13 76.21 -59.08 -1.82
C LEU A 13 76.10 -57.67 -1.22
N GLN A 14 77.23 -57.03 -0.90
CA GLN A 14 77.28 -55.64 -0.44
C GLN A 14 76.88 -54.66 -1.55
N LEU A 15 77.39 -54.87 -2.77
CA LEU A 15 77.04 -54.06 -3.94
C LEU A 15 75.56 -54.18 -4.28
N MET A 16 74.99 -55.39 -4.23
CA MET A 16 73.57 -55.62 -4.54
C MET A 16 72.64 -55.00 -3.48
N LYS A 17 73.02 -55.02 -2.20
CA LYS A 17 72.32 -54.30 -1.13
C LYS A 17 72.37 -52.79 -1.35
N LEU A 18 73.52 -52.25 -1.73
CA LEU A 18 73.68 -50.82 -1.99
C LEU A 18 72.85 -50.37 -3.20
N VAL A 19 72.85 -51.15 -4.28
CA VAL A 19 72.04 -50.89 -5.48
C VAL A 19 70.54 -50.97 -5.17
N CYS A 20 70.09 -51.96 -4.40
CA CYS A 20 68.69 -52.04 -3.96
C CYS A 20 68.29 -50.84 -3.09
N ILE A 21 69.14 -50.40 -2.16
CA ILE A 21 68.86 -49.24 -1.30
C ILE A 21 68.76 -47.96 -2.14
N VAL A 22 69.68 -47.77 -3.10
CA VAL A 22 69.68 -46.60 -3.99
C VAL A 22 68.46 -46.62 -4.92
N LEU A 23 68.05 -47.78 -5.44
CA LEU A 23 66.86 -47.90 -6.27
C LEU A 23 65.57 -47.67 -5.47
N ILE A 24 65.48 -48.16 -4.23
CA ILE A 24 64.34 -47.88 -3.35
C ILE A 24 64.28 -46.38 -3.04
N PHE A 25 65.40 -45.72 -2.74
CA PHE A 25 65.42 -44.27 -2.54
C PHE A 25 65.08 -43.49 -3.81
N ALA A 26 65.60 -43.88 -4.97
CA ALA A 26 65.40 -43.17 -6.23
C ALA A 26 63.97 -43.29 -6.78
N PHE A 27 63.25 -44.39 -6.48
CA PHE A 27 61.91 -44.62 -7.02
C PHE A 27 60.77 -44.42 -6.01
N VAL A 28 61.01 -44.53 -4.70
CA VAL A 28 59.96 -44.39 -3.67
C VAL A 28 59.83 -42.94 -3.15
N LEU A 29 60.90 -42.13 -3.20
CA LEU A 29 60.83 -40.72 -2.79
C LEU A 29 60.11 -39.78 -3.78
N PRO A 30 60.19 -39.95 -5.11
CA PRO A 30 59.46 -39.08 -6.04
C PRO A 30 57.95 -39.39 -6.11
N SER A 31 57.53 -40.58 -5.67
CA SER A 31 56.12 -41.00 -5.65
C SER A 31 55.35 -40.47 -4.44
N LEU A 32 56.04 -39.83 -3.49
CA LEU A 32 55.42 -39.08 -2.38
C LEU A 32 55.21 -37.60 -2.74
N MET A 33 54.87 -37.30 -3.99
CA MET A 33 54.22 -36.04 -4.34
C MET A 33 52.80 -36.09 -3.74
N LEU A 34 52.65 -35.50 -2.55
CA LEU A 34 51.36 -35.28 -1.93
C LEU A 34 50.41 -34.65 -2.95
N TYR A 35 49.42 -35.42 -3.38
CA TYR A 35 48.26 -34.90 -4.08
C TYR A 35 47.39 -34.16 -3.06
N ILE A 36 47.81 -32.96 -2.67
CA ILE A 36 46.94 -32.04 -1.94
C ILE A 36 45.92 -31.51 -2.94
N GLY A 37 44.76 -32.16 -3.00
CA GLY A 37 43.60 -31.56 -3.65
C GLY A 37 43.32 -30.23 -2.97
N PHE A 38 43.50 -29.11 -3.69
CA PHE A 38 43.02 -27.83 -3.20
C PHE A 38 41.49 -27.91 -3.15
N VAL A 39 40.93 -28.05 -1.95
CA VAL A 39 39.50 -27.83 -1.74
C VAL A 39 39.29 -26.32 -1.76
N SER A 40 38.87 -25.80 -2.90
CA SER A 40 38.40 -24.42 -3.01
C SER A 40 36.96 -24.37 -2.52
N ALA A 41 36.75 -24.04 -1.24
CA ALA A 41 35.44 -23.62 -0.75
C ALA A 41 35.27 -22.12 -1.01
N ALA A 42 34.12 -21.70 -1.55
CA ALA A 42 33.78 -20.29 -1.56
C ALA A 42 33.41 -19.88 -0.13
N ASN A 43 34.26 -19.07 0.51
CA ASN A 43 34.09 -18.63 1.90
C ASN A 43 32.97 -17.57 2.07
N THR A 44 32.39 -17.13 0.95
CA THR A 44 31.45 -16.03 0.87
C THR A 44 30.19 -16.53 0.15
N THR A 45 29.06 -16.46 0.83
CA THR A 45 27.75 -16.69 0.25
C THR A 45 27.03 -15.35 0.17
N ASP A 46 26.45 -15.06 -0.99
CA ASP A 46 25.68 -13.84 -1.20
C ASP A 46 24.20 -14.17 -1.08
N PHE A 47 23.56 -13.69 -0.01
CA PHE A 47 22.11 -13.71 0.11
C PHE A 47 21.54 -12.50 -0.63
N SER A 48 20.72 -12.74 -1.64
CA SER A 48 20.00 -11.68 -2.36
C SER A 48 18.50 -11.76 -2.06
N GLN A 49 17.89 -10.61 -1.82
CA GLN A 49 16.46 -10.45 -1.67
C GLN A 49 16.01 -9.29 -2.54
N THR A 50 14.99 -9.52 -3.37
CA THR A 50 14.33 -8.48 -4.14
C THR A 50 12.98 -8.18 -3.50
N ILE A 51 12.70 -6.92 -3.19
CA ILE A 51 11.38 -6.45 -2.75
C ILE A 51 10.84 -5.58 -3.87
N ASN A 52 9.69 -5.98 -4.42
CA ASN A 52 9.02 -5.23 -5.48
C ASN A 52 8.08 -4.18 -4.89
N ALA A 53 7.84 -3.10 -5.63
CA ALA A 53 6.81 -2.13 -5.29
C ALA A 53 5.41 -2.78 -5.27
N GLY A 54 4.54 -2.29 -4.38
CA GLY A 54 3.15 -2.71 -4.33
C GLY A 54 2.24 -1.83 -5.19
N SER A 55 0.94 -1.87 -4.89
CA SER A 55 -0.07 -1.02 -5.54
C SER A 55 -0.54 0.10 -4.62
N LEU A 56 -0.76 1.29 -5.19
CA LEU A 56 -1.45 2.39 -4.51
C LEU A 56 -2.87 1.93 -4.10
N SER A 57 -3.27 2.25 -2.88
CA SER A 57 -4.60 1.89 -2.37
C SER A 57 -5.12 2.93 -1.37
N VAL A 58 -6.44 3.01 -1.27
CA VAL A 58 -7.15 3.77 -0.23
C VAL A 58 -8.10 2.82 0.50
N ASP A 59 -8.25 3.03 1.79
CA ASP A 59 -9.16 2.28 2.65
C ASP A 59 -9.70 3.17 3.78
N ILE A 60 -10.78 2.74 4.43
CA ILE A 60 -11.24 3.31 5.68
C ILE A 60 -10.80 2.37 6.79
N VAL A 61 -10.03 2.90 7.74
CA VAL A 61 -9.47 2.14 8.86
C VAL A 61 -9.96 2.66 10.19
N ASP A 62 -10.00 1.81 11.21
CA ASP A 62 -10.27 2.21 12.58
C ASP A 62 -9.06 2.91 13.25
N ALA A 63 -9.18 3.17 14.56
CA ALA A 63 -8.14 3.82 15.34
C ALA A 63 -6.79 3.07 15.28
N ASP A 64 -6.85 1.73 15.36
CA ASP A 64 -5.69 0.83 15.35
C ASP A 64 -5.13 0.60 13.94
N GLY A 65 -5.86 1.03 12.91
CA GLY A 65 -5.46 0.93 11.52
C GLY A 65 -5.94 -0.33 10.82
N THR A 66 -6.95 -1.01 11.37
CA THR A 66 -7.62 -2.17 10.78
C THR A 66 -8.68 -1.70 9.80
N THR A 67 -8.75 -2.33 8.63
CA THR A 67 -9.78 -2.08 7.61
C THR A 67 -11.18 -2.25 8.20
N VAL A 68 -12.03 -1.24 7.97
CA VAL A 68 -13.44 -1.26 8.33
C VAL A 68 -14.21 -1.90 7.18
N GLY A 69 -14.79 -3.09 7.40
CA GLY A 69 -15.52 -3.80 6.35
C GLY A 69 -16.85 -3.16 5.92
N SER A 70 -17.44 -2.29 6.77
CA SER A 70 -18.67 -1.56 6.46
C SER A 70 -18.59 -0.14 7.04
N PRO A 71 -17.80 0.73 6.40
CA PRO A 71 -17.67 2.10 6.85
C PRO A 71 -18.99 2.85 6.67
N SER A 72 -19.30 3.76 7.58
CA SER A 72 -20.51 4.56 7.52
C SER A 72 -20.23 5.98 7.99
N VAL A 73 -21.10 6.89 7.59
CA VAL A 73 -21.12 8.28 8.05
C VAL A 73 -22.52 8.58 8.56
N SER A 74 -22.60 9.25 9.71
CA SER A 74 -23.86 9.68 10.28
C SER A 74 -23.96 11.20 10.24
N PHE A 75 -25.09 11.70 9.75
CA PHE A 75 -25.49 13.09 9.89
C PHE A 75 -26.31 13.26 11.16
N SER A 76 -26.42 14.50 11.64
CA SER A 76 -27.33 14.81 12.74
C SER A 76 -28.78 14.52 12.33
N SER A 77 -29.56 13.92 13.22
CA SER A 77 -30.95 13.58 12.95
C SER A 77 -31.80 14.84 12.72
N MET A 78 -32.69 14.78 11.75
CA MET A 78 -33.63 15.86 11.42
C MET A 78 -35.07 15.42 11.70
N THR A 79 -35.94 16.38 12.00
CA THR A 79 -37.39 16.18 12.05
C THR A 79 -38.02 16.58 10.73
N PHE A 80 -39.16 15.98 10.38
CA PHE A 80 -39.98 16.42 9.26
C PHE A 80 -40.20 17.93 9.29
N SER A 81 -40.10 18.58 8.14
CA SER A 81 -40.25 20.02 7.97
C SER A 81 -40.93 20.34 6.64
N PHE A 82 -41.75 21.39 6.62
CA PHE A 82 -42.28 21.97 5.38
C PHE A 82 -41.27 22.91 4.71
N ASP A 83 -40.19 23.25 5.41
CA ASP A 83 -39.08 24.05 4.91
C ASP A 83 -37.87 23.16 4.59
N LYS A 84 -37.08 23.60 3.60
CA LYS A 84 -35.76 23.03 3.27
C LYS A 84 -34.83 23.18 4.48
N ALA A 85 -33.91 22.24 4.64
CA ALA A 85 -33.00 22.25 5.78
C ALA A 85 -31.60 21.77 5.41
N SER A 86 -30.66 21.91 6.34
CA SER A 86 -29.33 21.30 6.24
C SER A 86 -28.95 20.59 7.52
N THR A 87 -28.13 19.55 7.39
CA THR A 87 -27.52 18.83 8.50
C THR A 87 -26.05 18.60 8.21
N THR A 88 -25.26 18.45 9.26
CA THR A 88 -23.82 18.24 9.17
C THR A 88 -23.44 16.85 9.66
N GLY A 89 -22.36 16.34 9.10
CA GLY A 89 -21.70 15.10 9.51
C GLY A 89 -20.19 15.24 9.40
N THR A 90 -19.47 14.23 9.85
CA THR A 90 -18.02 14.12 9.66
C THR A 90 -17.75 12.81 8.94
N PHE A 91 -16.87 12.85 7.94
CA PHE A 91 -16.53 11.65 7.18
C PHE A 91 -15.82 10.63 8.08
N GLY A 92 -16.31 9.40 8.09
CA GLY A 92 -15.94 8.32 9.01
C GLY A 92 -16.72 8.37 10.33
N ALA A 93 -16.94 7.21 10.95
CA ALA A 93 -17.55 7.11 12.27
C ALA A 93 -16.48 7.16 13.38
N ALA A 94 -16.72 7.93 14.44
CA ALA A 94 -15.84 8.00 15.62
C ALA A 94 -14.36 8.27 15.28
N ALA A 95 -13.46 7.31 15.58
CA ALA A 95 -12.01 7.39 15.34
C ALA A 95 -11.56 6.77 14.01
N GLN A 96 -12.49 6.53 13.07
CA GLN A 96 -12.17 6.05 11.72
C GLN A 96 -11.44 7.10 10.89
N LYS A 97 -10.61 6.62 9.96
CA LYS A 97 -9.68 7.43 9.18
C LYS A 97 -9.67 6.96 7.74
N VAL A 98 -9.56 7.89 6.79
CA VAL A 98 -9.26 7.53 5.40
C VAL A 98 -7.76 7.33 5.29
N ARG A 99 -7.32 6.11 5.00
CA ARG A 99 -5.91 5.75 4.86
C ARG A 99 -5.53 5.57 3.40
N LEU A 100 -4.55 6.33 2.94
CA LEU A 100 -3.83 6.01 1.71
C LEU A 100 -2.58 5.18 2.03
N SER A 101 -2.37 4.11 1.26
CA SER A 101 -1.10 3.38 1.21
C SER A 101 -0.47 3.49 -0.17
N ASN A 102 0.72 4.09 -0.23
CA ASN A 102 1.53 4.23 -1.42
C ASN A 102 2.82 3.40 -1.29
N PRO A 103 2.81 2.09 -1.56
CA PRO A 103 3.99 1.25 -1.62
C PRO A 103 4.75 1.37 -2.96
N THR A 104 4.57 2.47 -3.69
CA THR A 104 5.18 2.70 -5.01
C THR A 104 6.30 3.73 -4.93
N GLY A 105 7.12 3.79 -5.99
CA GLY A 105 8.12 4.85 -6.18
C GLY A 105 7.55 6.15 -6.75
N THR A 106 6.23 6.26 -6.95
CA THR A 106 5.57 7.44 -7.51
C THR A 106 5.11 8.35 -6.38
N ALA A 107 5.55 9.62 -6.37
CA ALA A 107 5.23 10.56 -5.31
C ALA A 107 3.81 11.14 -5.42
N THR A 108 3.33 11.37 -6.64
CA THR A 108 2.04 12.01 -6.91
C THR A 108 0.90 11.02 -6.83
N TRP A 109 -0.17 11.42 -6.14
CA TRP A 109 -1.41 10.66 -6.05
C TRP A 109 -2.55 11.58 -5.60
N SER A 110 -3.79 11.15 -5.78
CA SER A 110 -4.98 11.77 -5.19
C SER A 110 -5.94 10.72 -4.66
N VAL A 111 -6.64 11.07 -3.58
CA VAL A 111 -7.81 10.34 -3.10
C VAL A 111 -9.05 11.17 -3.38
N THR A 112 -10.02 10.58 -4.07
CA THR A 112 -11.31 11.21 -4.38
C THR A 112 -12.46 10.40 -3.81
N VAL A 113 -13.59 11.07 -3.60
CA VAL A 113 -14.88 10.45 -3.26
C VAL A 113 -15.91 10.76 -4.34
N ALA A 114 -16.71 9.78 -4.72
CA ALA A 114 -17.80 9.90 -5.69
C ALA A 114 -18.94 8.96 -5.32
N ALA A 115 -20.16 9.24 -5.79
CA ALA A 115 -21.29 8.33 -5.62
C ALA A 115 -21.03 7.02 -6.37
N THR A 116 -21.24 5.89 -5.70
CA THR A 116 -20.90 4.55 -6.24
C THR A 116 -21.68 4.23 -7.51
N SER A 117 -22.96 4.64 -7.57
CA SER A 117 -23.83 4.44 -8.73
C SER A 117 -23.76 5.59 -9.75
N GLY A 118 -22.78 6.48 -9.63
CA GLY A 118 -22.58 7.60 -10.54
C GLY A 118 -23.53 8.77 -10.32
N ALA A 119 -23.68 9.62 -11.34
CA ALA A 119 -24.39 10.90 -11.25
C ALA A 119 -25.90 10.77 -10.99
N THR A 120 -26.50 9.61 -11.27
CA THR A 120 -27.93 9.34 -11.04
C THR A 120 -28.21 8.67 -9.70
N ALA A 121 -27.21 8.56 -8.82
CA ALA A 121 -27.42 8.03 -7.48
C ALA A 121 -28.30 8.99 -6.66
N THR A 122 -29.11 8.45 -5.75
CA THR A 122 -29.97 9.25 -4.88
C THR A 122 -29.87 8.77 -3.44
N TRP A 123 -30.16 9.66 -2.49
CA TRP A 123 -30.44 9.26 -1.12
C TRP A 123 -31.75 8.49 -1.10
N SER A 124 -31.75 7.25 -0.62
CA SER A 124 -32.95 6.38 -0.64
C SER A 124 -33.20 5.73 0.72
N ASP A 125 -34.48 5.62 1.09
CA ASP A 125 -34.94 4.82 2.23
C ASP A 125 -35.05 3.31 1.94
N GLY A 126 -34.65 2.88 0.74
CA GLY A 126 -34.82 1.52 0.24
C GLY A 126 -36.20 1.26 -0.39
N GLY A 127 -37.10 2.24 -0.36
CA GLY A 127 -38.41 2.24 -1.00
C GLY A 127 -38.52 3.31 -2.09
N SER A 128 -39.68 3.98 -2.15
CA SER A 128 -39.97 5.00 -3.17
C SER A 128 -39.52 6.41 -2.78
N ASN A 129 -39.16 6.65 -1.53
CA ASN A 129 -38.76 7.98 -1.09
C ASN A 129 -37.27 8.16 -1.40
N THR A 130 -36.97 9.13 -2.27
CA THR A 130 -35.59 9.51 -2.55
C THR A 130 -35.47 11.02 -2.78
N PHE A 131 -34.24 11.51 -2.66
CA PHE A 131 -33.85 12.87 -3.02
C PHE A 131 -32.38 12.91 -3.48
N ASP A 132 -31.97 13.98 -4.13
CA ASP A 132 -30.67 14.02 -4.79
C ASP A 132 -29.53 14.43 -3.87
N PHE A 133 -28.32 14.17 -4.35
CA PHE A 133 -27.08 14.54 -3.66
C PHE A 133 -26.30 15.61 -4.40
N ASN A 134 -26.73 16.01 -5.59
CA ASN A 134 -25.93 16.75 -6.55
C ASN A 134 -26.69 17.88 -7.24
N ASP A 135 -27.75 18.44 -6.66
CA ASP A 135 -28.33 19.65 -7.24
C ASP A 135 -27.46 20.88 -7.04
N PRO A 136 -27.28 21.73 -8.07
CA PRO A 136 -26.50 22.94 -7.96
C PRO A 136 -27.14 23.99 -7.03
N ALA A 137 -28.47 23.95 -6.86
CA ALA A 137 -29.28 24.95 -6.17
C ALA A 137 -29.60 24.58 -4.71
N PHE A 138 -28.60 24.17 -3.93
CA PHE A 138 -28.76 23.77 -2.51
C PHE A 138 -29.71 22.58 -2.33
N ALA A 139 -30.97 22.80 -1.96
CA ALA A 139 -31.97 21.75 -1.76
C ALA A 139 -33.17 21.90 -2.70
N ASP A 140 -33.07 22.86 -3.64
CA ASP A 140 -34.00 23.00 -4.74
C ASP A 140 -33.64 22.03 -5.86
N ASP A 141 -34.67 21.55 -6.53
CA ASP A 141 -34.58 20.79 -7.76
C ASP A 141 -33.88 21.59 -8.85
N GLY A 142 -32.92 20.94 -9.49
CA GLY A 142 -32.13 21.46 -10.58
C GLY A 142 -32.90 21.51 -11.90
N GLY A 143 -32.14 21.66 -12.98
CA GLY A 143 -32.69 21.62 -14.34
C GLY A 143 -32.54 20.24 -14.96
N ASP A 144 -32.91 19.18 -14.25
CA ASP A 144 -32.72 17.80 -14.68
C ASP A 144 -34.03 17.06 -15.00
N THR A 145 -33.97 15.73 -15.12
CA THR A 145 -35.10 14.92 -15.62
C THR A 145 -36.08 14.53 -14.52
N ASP A 146 -35.69 14.61 -13.25
CA ASP A 146 -36.59 14.31 -12.14
C ASP A 146 -37.12 15.59 -11.48
N THR A 147 -37.65 15.49 -10.26
CA THR A 147 -38.24 16.65 -9.56
C THR A 147 -37.78 16.72 -8.12
N LYS A 148 -36.61 16.16 -7.84
CA LYS A 148 -36.06 16.04 -6.50
C LYS A 148 -34.95 17.07 -6.37
N GLY A 149 -34.79 17.53 -5.14
CA GLY A 149 -33.73 18.45 -4.78
C GLY A 149 -32.71 17.72 -3.92
N GLY A 150 -31.59 18.38 -3.65
CA GLY A 150 -30.72 18.00 -2.55
C GLY A 150 -29.26 18.04 -2.95
N ARG A 151 -28.40 18.23 -1.94
CA ARG A 151 -26.97 18.42 -2.22
C ARG A 151 -26.10 17.96 -1.08
N LEU A 152 -25.05 17.24 -1.42
CA LEU A 152 -23.97 16.85 -0.53
C LEU A 152 -22.73 17.71 -0.83
N ALA A 153 -22.31 18.46 0.18
CA ALA A 153 -21.02 19.15 0.22
C ALA A 153 -20.02 18.34 1.05
N VAL A 154 -18.78 18.32 0.56
CA VAL A 154 -17.63 17.68 1.21
C VAL A 154 -16.56 18.75 1.39
N ASP A 155 -16.14 18.96 2.63
CA ASP A 155 -15.10 19.91 2.99
C ASP A 155 -13.91 19.23 3.65
N PRO A 156 -12.89 18.85 2.85
CA PRO A 156 -11.66 18.30 3.38
C PRO A 156 -10.70 19.36 3.93
N SER A 157 -10.92 20.65 3.67
CA SER A 157 -9.92 21.70 3.91
C SER A 157 -9.61 21.92 5.38
N GLY A 158 -10.57 21.62 6.26
CA GLY A 158 -10.39 21.59 7.72
C GLY A 158 -9.88 20.24 8.27
N GLY A 159 -9.65 19.25 7.40
CA GLY A 159 -9.20 17.92 7.79
C GLY A 159 -7.75 17.88 8.25
N THR A 160 -7.43 16.90 9.10
CA THR A 160 -6.06 16.67 9.60
C THR A 160 -5.43 15.50 8.85
N ILE A 161 -4.27 15.76 8.24
CA ILE A 161 -3.44 14.74 7.58
C ILE A 161 -2.30 14.35 8.52
N ALA A 162 -2.18 13.06 8.81
CA ALA A 162 -1.10 12.49 9.60
C ALA A 162 -0.34 11.44 8.80
N GLY A 163 1.00 11.50 8.84
CA GLY A 163 1.83 10.43 8.31
C GLY A 163 1.87 9.24 9.26
N VAL A 164 1.70 8.04 8.72
CA VAL A 164 1.74 6.80 9.51
C VAL A 164 3.18 6.29 9.59
N ASN A 165 3.61 5.83 10.77
CA ASN A 165 4.97 5.32 11.02
C ASN A 165 6.08 6.30 10.63
N GLY A 166 5.88 7.60 10.86
CA GLY A 166 6.89 8.64 10.61
C GLY A 166 6.97 9.14 9.17
N CYS A 167 6.02 8.76 8.31
CA CYS A 167 5.91 9.34 6.97
C CYS A 167 5.77 10.87 7.02
N SER A 168 6.52 11.58 6.19
CA SER A 168 6.42 13.04 6.10
C SER A 168 5.09 13.44 5.45
N THR A 169 4.50 14.54 5.91
CA THR A 169 3.34 15.19 5.27
C THR A 169 3.75 16.34 4.34
N THR A 170 5.05 16.59 4.16
CA THR A 170 5.54 17.56 3.17
C THR A 170 5.00 17.20 1.79
N ASN A 171 4.49 18.20 1.07
CA ASN A 171 3.87 18.05 -0.26
C ASN A 171 2.61 17.17 -0.29
N VAL A 172 1.98 16.94 0.87
CA VAL A 172 0.66 16.31 0.99
C VAL A 172 -0.33 17.35 1.49
N SER A 173 -1.44 17.54 0.79
CA SER A 173 -2.42 18.59 1.07
C SER A 173 -3.84 18.05 1.06
N ALA A 174 -4.69 18.62 1.91
CA ALA A 174 -6.12 18.37 1.88
C ALA A 174 -6.76 18.98 0.61
N GLY A 175 -7.89 18.41 0.19
CA GLY A 175 -8.73 18.98 -0.84
C GLY A 175 -9.42 20.27 -0.38
N SER A 176 -10.02 20.98 -1.33
CA SER A 176 -10.83 22.17 -1.05
C SER A 176 -12.29 21.81 -0.80
N SER A 177 -13.01 22.69 -0.10
CA SER A 177 -14.47 22.59 0.03
C SER A 177 -15.14 22.61 -1.34
N SER A 178 -15.99 21.62 -1.59
CA SER A 178 -16.76 21.50 -2.83
C SER A 178 -18.07 20.77 -2.56
N ALA A 179 -18.98 20.80 -3.52
CA ALA A 179 -20.23 20.07 -3.42
C ALA A 179 -20.57 19.45 -4.75
N PHE A 180 -21.17 18.26 -4.70
CA PHE A 180 -21.61 17.59 -5.90
C PHE A 180 -22.61 18.48 -6.64
N SER A 181 -22.53 18.42 -7.97
CA SER A 181 -23.31 19.23 -8.87
C SER A 181 -23.49 18.43 -10.16
N GLU A 182 -24.73 18.14 -10.51
CA GLU A 182 -25.06 17.42 -11.72
C GLU A 182 -24.48 18.17 -12.94
N GLY A 183 -23.95 17.42 -13.90
CA GLY A 183 -23.29 17.96 -15.09
C GLY A 183 -21.94 18.67 -14.84
N ALA A 184 -21.50 18.87 -13.60
CA ALA A 184 -20.30 19.67 -13.28
C ALA A 184 -19.31 18.97 -12.35
N THR A 185 -19.75 18.48 -11.18
CA THR A 185 -18.89 17.90 -10.14
C THR A 185 -19.39 16.52 -9.76
N ASN A 186 -18.74 15.49 -10.30
CA ASN A 186 -19.05 14.08 -10.06
C ASN A 186 -18.09 13.40 -9.06
N SER A 187 -16.98 14.05 -8.73
CA SER A 187 -16.01 13.58 -7.74
C SER A 187 -15.41 14.76 -6.99
N ILE A 188 -15.07 14.54 -5.72
CA ILE A 188 -14.43 15.54 -4.86
C ILE A 188 -13.12 14.96 -4.36
N THR A 189 -12.03 15.72 -4.51
CA THR A 189 -10.72 15.35 -3.96
C THR A 189 -10.72 15.52 -2.45
N LEU A 190 -10.37 14.48 -1.71
CA LEU A 190 -10.23 14.52 -0.25
C LEU A 190 -8.84 15.01 0.16
N PHE A 191 -7.80 14.48 -0.46
CA PHE A 191 -6.41 14.85 -0.23
C PHE A 191 -5.52 14.28 -1.33
N SER A 192 -4.35 14.88 -1.53
CA SER A 192 -3.43 14.54 -2.61
C SER A 192 -1.98 14.81 -2.23
N ALA A 193 -1.08 14.24 -3.01
CA ALA A 193 0.34 14.55 -2.97
C ALA A 193 0.83 15.14 -4.29
N SER A 194 1.72 16.12 -4.18
CA SER A 194 2.44 16.72 -5.29
C SER A 194 3.85 16.15 -5.41
N SER A 195 4.61 16.63 -6.40
CA SER A 195 6.00 16.21 -6.61
C SER A 195 6.85 16.50 -5.37
N GLY A 196 7.71 15.55 -5.00
CA GLY A 196 8.54 15.65 -3.81
C GLY A 196 7.87 15.21 -2.51
N ALA A 197 6.65 14.67 -2.54
CA ALA A 197 6.10 13.91 -1.42
C ALA A 197 6.90 12.62 -1.19
N ALA A 198 6.85 12.08 0.04
CA ALA A 198 7.49 10.81 0.35
C ALA A 198 6.87 9.65 -0.45
N THR A 199 7.67 8.64 -0.78
CA THR A 199 7.25 7.40 -1.43
C THR A 199 7.31 6.24 -0.44
N TYR A 200 6.70 5.09 -0.78
CA TYR A 200 6.65 3.92 0.11
C TYR A 200 6.04 4.24 1.49
N CYS A 201 5.01 5.08 1.49
CA CYS A 201 4.47 5.71 2.68
C CYS A 201 2.95 5.56 2.83
N ARG A 202 2.46 5.89 4.03
CA ARG A 202 1.05 5.86 4.40
C ARG A 202 0.64 7.17 5.07
N TRP A 203 -0.59 7.60 4.80
CA TRP A 203 -1.18 8.80 5.40
C TRP A 203 -2.63 8.55 5.78
N ASP A 204 -3.02 9.13 6.92
CA ASP A 204 -4.39 9.14 7.42
C ASP A 204 -4.98 10.55 7.27
N LEU A 205 -6.19 10.64 6.75
CA LEU A 205 -7.01 11.86 6.75
C LEU A 205 -8.21 11.67 7.70
N THR A 206 -8.46 12.68 8.52
CA THR A 206 -9.58 12.76 9.48
C THR A 206 -10.23 14.13 9.48
N GLY A 207 -11.43 14.25 10.03
CA GLY A 207 -12.08 15.55 10.26
C GLY A 207 -12.62 16.24 9.02
N VAL A 208 -12.83 15.50 7.92
CA VAL A 208 -13.50 16.03 6.72
C VAL A 208 -14.97 16.31 7.07
N SER A 209 -15.38 17.56 6.95
CA SER A 209 -16.75 17.97 7.28
C SER A 209 -17.68 17.73 6.10
N LEU A 210 -18.91 17.31 6.38
CA LEU A 210 -19.95 17.09 5.38
C LEU A 210 -21.15 17.97 5.69
N THR A 211 -21.77 18.54 4.66
CA THR A 211 -23.06 19.23 4.78
C THR A 211 -24.03 18.63 3.78
N GLN A 212 -25.16 18.13 4.27
CA GLN A 212 -26.26 17.64 3.45
C GLN A 212 -27.38 18.68 3.46
N SER A 213 -27.80 19.08 2.27
CA SER A 213 -28.96 19.92 2.01
C SER A 213 -30.12 18.99 1.71
N ILE A 214 -31.23 19.15 2.43
CA ILE A 214 -32.38 18.25 2.40
C ILE A 214 -33.59 19.05 1.90
N PRO A 215 -34.32 18.58 0.87
CA PRO A 215 -35.53 19.24 0.42
C PRO A 215 -36.61 19.28 1.50
N ALA A 216 -37.62 20.12 1.29
CA ALA A 216 -38.81 20.11 2.14
C ALA A 216 -39.54 18.75 2.07
N GLN A 217 -40.34 18.47 3.10
CA GLN A 217 -41.32 17.39 3.15
C GLN A 217 -40.78 15.97 2.93
N GLN A 218 -39.50 15.72 3.24
CA GLN A 218 -38.96 14.36 3.24
C GLN A 218 -39.61 13.52 4.34
N ALA A 219 -40.06 12.32 3.98
CA ALA A 219 -40.70 11.40 4.92
C ALA A 219 -39.74 11.00 6.05
N GLY A 220 -40.29 10.71 7.23
CA GLY A 220 -39.47 10.21 8.34
C GLY A 220 -38.95 8.80 8.04
N ALA A 221 -37.68 8.68 7.66
CA ALA A 221 -37.01 7.42 7.37
C ALA A 221 -35.49 7.55 7.48
N THR A 222 -34.77 6.43 7.35
CA THR A 222 -33.31 6.42 7.20
C THR A 222 -32.96 6.39 5.73
N TYR A 223 -32.39 7.47 5.22
CA TYR A 223 -31.92 7.55 3.84
C TYR A 223 -30.43 7.21 3.75
N THR A 224 -30.05 6.45 2.73
CA THR A 224 -28.65 6.04 2.49
C THR A 224 -28.21 6.39 1.08
N LEU A 225 -26.93 6.71 0.94
CA LEU A 225 -26.24 6.94 -0.33
C LEU A 225 -24.88 6.25 -0.26
N ASN A 226 -24.59 5.39 -1.24
CA ASN A 226 -23.30 4.71 -1.32
C ASN A 226 -22.26 5.60 -2.02
N MET A 227 -21.10 5.71 -1.39
CA MET A 227 -19.96 6.48 -1.90
C MET A 227 -18.73 5.58 -2.01
N THR A 228 -17.92 5.81 -3.03
CA THR A 228 -16.67 5.08 -3.29
C THR A 228 -15.47 6.02 -3.15
N LEU A 229 -14.43 5.55 -2.48
CA LEU A 229 -13.12 6.17 -2.47
C LEU A 229 -12.23 5.60 -3.58
N THR A 230 -11.52 6.47 -4.29
CA THR A 230 -10.60 6.07 -5.36
C THR A 230 -9.24 6.72 -5.12
N ALA A 231 -8.18 5.92 -5.17
CA ALA A 231 -6.80 6.40 -5.21
C ALA A 231 -6.26 6.31 -6.64
N SER A 232 -5.58 7.37 -7.11
CA SER A 232 -5.01 7.45 -8.46
C SER A 232 -3.71 8.25 -8.46
#